data_AF-A0A2N2F7Z8-F1
#
_entry.id   AF-A0A2N2F7Z8-F1
#
_cell.length_a   1.000
_cell.length_b   1.000
_cell.length_c   1.000
_cell.angle_alpha   90.00
_cell.angle_beta   90.00
_cell.angle_gamma   90.00
#
_symmetry.space_group_name_H-M   'P 1'
#
loop_
_entity.id
_entity.type
_entity.pdbx_description
1 polymer ?
#
loop_
_entity_poly.entity_id
_entity_poly.type
_entity_poly.pdbx_seq_one_letter_code
_entity_poly.pdbx_strand_id
1 'polypeptide(L)' 'ENRHLGRILSVFPTGSNDVYVCRGDDGEILIPAIADVIVNVDLALHRITVNLPEGLLP' A
#
# COMPACT_ATOMS: atom_id res chain seq x y z
N GLU A 1 -7.01 -7.56 -10.82
CA GLU A 1 -8.05 -8.12 -9.93
C GLU A 1 -7.98 -7.44 -8.56
N ASN A 2 -9.06 -7.48 -7.77
CA ASN A 2 -9.05 -6.97 -6.40
C ASN A 2 -8.57 -8.06 -5.43
N ARG A 3 -7.30 -7.98 -5.02
CA ARG A 3 -6.66 -8.90 -4.07
C ARG A 3 -6.44 -8.21 -2.74
N HIS A 4 -6.70 -8.91 -1.62
CA HIS A 4 -6.25 -8.43 -0.32
C HIS A 4 -4.72 -8.54 -0.23
N LEU A 5 -4.04 -7.41 -0.01
CA LEU A 5 -2.57 -7.38 0.07
C LEU A 5 -2.04 -7.56 1.49
N GLY A 6 -2.88 -7.35 2.50
CA GLY A 6 -2.48 -7.39 3.91
C GLY A 6 -2.91 -6.15 4.68
N ARG A 7 -2.23 -5.92 5.81
CA ARG A 7 -2.52 -4.80 6.72
C ARG A 7 -1.35 -3.83 6.79
N ILE A 8 -1.65 -2.53 6.71
CA ILE A 8 -0.68 -1.47 6.95
C ILE A 8 -0.29 -1.50 8.43
N LEU A 9 1.01 -1.63 8.71
CA LEU A 9 1.58 -1.68 10.05
C LEU A 9 2.20 -0.35 10.46
N SER A 10 2.81 0.35 9.52
CA SER A 10 3.48 1.62 9.77
C SER A 10 3.56 2.46 8.50
N VAL A 11 3.88 3.74 8.70
CA VAL A 11 4.22 4.68 7.65
C VAL A 11 5.69 5.06 7.85
N PHE A 12 6.50 4.86 6.82
CA PHE A 12 7.89 5.26 6.78
C PHE A 12 8.02 6.57 5.99
N PRO A 13 8.32 7.70 6.65
CA PRO A 13 8.54 8.95 5.94
C PRO A 13 9.85 8.88 5.16
N THR A 14 9.83 9.43 3.95
CA THR A 14 11.06 9.60 3.14
C THR A 14 11.28 11.08 2.83
N GLY A 15 12.36 11.40 2.11
CA GLY A 15 12.60 12.77 1.65
C GLY A 15 11.62 13.26 0.57
N SER A 16 10.86 12.36 -0.06
CA SER A 16 9.94 12.71 -1.16
C SER A 16 8.49 12.36 -0.85
N ASN A 17 8.19 11.08 -0.63
CA ASN A 17 6.84 10.59 -0.36
C ASN A 17 6.85 9.58 0.77
N ASP A 18 5.80 9.57 1.58
CA ASP A 18 5.63 8.53 2.59
C ASP A 18 5.49 7.15 1.93
N VAL A 19 5.94 6.12 2.64
CA VAL A 19 5.81 4.73 2.22
C VAL A 19 5.01 3.97 3.27
N TYR A 20 3.90 3.36 2.87
CA TYR A 20 3.16 2.45 3.74
C TYR A 20 3.84 1.08 3.76
N VAL A 21 4.10 0.57 4.96
CA VAL A 21 4.59 -0.79 5.16
C VAL A 21 3.39 -1.69 5.39
N CYS A 22 3.06 -2.51 4.38
CA CYS A 22 1.97 -3.47 4.43
C CYS A 22 2.53 -4.87 4.67
N ARG A 23 2.01 -5.59 5.67
CA ARG A 23 2.34 -7.00 5.87
C ARG A 23 1.26 -7.88 5.26
N GLY A 24 1.62 -8.56 4.18
CA GLY A 24 0.83 -9.60 3.54
C GLY A 24 1.31 -10.99 3.91
N ASP A 25 0.69 -12.01 3.34
CA ASP A 25 1.01 -13.41 3.61
C ASP A 25 2.40 -13.80 3.09
N ASP A 26 2.84 -13.21 1.98
CA ASP A 26 4.13 -13.47 1.33
C ASP A 26 5.26 -12.57 1.86
N GLY A 27 4.98 -11.68 2.83
CA GLY A 27 5.97 -10.79 3.44
C GLY A 27 5.56 -9.32 3.47
N GLU A 28 6.57 -8.44 3.49
CA GLU A 28 6.37 -7.00 3.56
C GLU A 28 6.32 -6.38 2.15
N ILE A 29 5.29 -5.57 1.92
CA ILE A 29 5.04 -4.83 0.69
C ILE A 29 5.18 -3.35 1.01
N LEU A 30 6.07 -2.67 0.28
CA LEU A 30 6.29 -1.23 0.41
C LEU A 30 5.43 -0.50 -0.63
N ILE A 31 4.48 0.29 -0.16
CA ILE A 31 3.50 0.97 -1.01
C ILE A 31 3.78 2.46 -0.96
N PRO A 32 4.28 3.09 -2.03
CA PRO A 32 4.46 4.54 -2.09
C PRO A 32 3.13 5.27 -1.96
N ALA A 33 3.04 6.26 -1.08
CA ALA A 33 1.86 7.09 -0.89
C ALA A 33 1.78 8.21 -1.95
N ILE A 34 1.72 7.82 -3.22
CA ILE A 34 1.58 8.73 -4.37
C ILE A 34 0.23 8.54 -5.07
N ALA A 35 -0.25 9.57 -5.75
CA ALA A 35 -1.58 9.59 -6.37
C ALA A 35 -1.82 8.43 -7.37
N ASP A 36 -0.79 8.03 -8.11
CA ASP A 36 -0.90 6.94 -9.10
C ASP A 36 -1.01 5.56 -8.45
N VAL A 37 -0.54 5.41 -7.21
CA VAL A 37 -0.55 4.16 -6.45
C VAL A 37 -1.76 4.10 -5.53
N ILE A 38 -2.10 5.17 -4.83
CA ILE A 38 -3.23 5.21 -3.88
C ILE A 38 -4.50 5.67 -4.61
N VAL A 39 -5.34 4.70 -4.98
CA VAL A 39 -6.54 4.95 -5.79
C VAL A 39 -7.73 5.39 -4.94
N ASN A 40 -7.87 4.84 -3.74
CA ASN A 40 -8.96 5.20 -2.84
C ASN A 40 -8.58 4.96 -1.37
N VAL A 41 -9.05 5.84 -0.48
CA VAL A 41 -8.93 5.69 0.97
C VAL A 41 -10.32 5.78 1.59
N ASP A 42 -10.78 4.66 2.13
CA ASP A 42 -12.04 4.56 2.85
C ASP A 42 -11.76 4.42 4.34
N LEU A 43 -11.93 5.52 5.08
CA LEU A 43 -11.70 5.56 6.51
C LEU A 43 -12.82 4.85 7.31
N ALA A 44 -14.04 4.79 6.78
CA ALA A 44 -15.14 4.11 7.47
C ALA A 44 -14.92 2.59 7.48
N LEU A 45 -14.34 2.07 6.39
CA LEU A 45 -14.02 0.65 6.24
C LEU A 45 -12.56 0.32 6.58
N HIS A 46 -11.76 1.31 6.99
CA HIS A 46 -10.32 1.19 7.21
C HIS A 46 -9.59 0.48 6.06
N ARG A 47 -9.90 0.88 4.83
CA ARG A 47 -9.40 0.21 3.61
C ARG A 47 -8.73 1.22 2.68
N ILE A 48 -7.57 0.84 2.17
CA ILE A 48 -6.90 1.54 1.08
C ILE A 48 -6.92 0.63 -0.15
N THR A 49 -7.37 1.16 -1.28
CA THR A 49 -7.28 0.51 -2.58
C THR A 49 -6.08 1.07 -3.33
N VAL A 50 -5.23 0.19 -3.85
CA VAL A 50 -4.00 0.58 -4.53
C VAL A 50 -3.93 0.01 -5.94
N ASN A 51 -3.26 0.72 -6.83
CA ASN A 51 -2.88 0.26 -8.16
C ASN A 51 -1.36 0.13 -8.21
N LEU A 52 -0.87 -1.09 -8.00
CA LEU A 52 0.56 -1.37 -8.01
C LEU A 52 1.01 -1.78 -9.42
N PRO A 53 2.13 -1.23 -9.93
CA PRO A 53 2.73 -1.70 -11.17
C PRO A 53 3.11 -3.18 -11.09
N GLU A 54 3.16 -3.86 -12.24
CA GLU A 54 3.71 -5.22 -12.32
C GLU A 54 5.17 -5.24 -11.82
N GLY A 55 5.52 -6.25 -11.02
CA GLY A 55 6.85 -6.41 -10.45
C GLY A 55 7.11 -5.74 -9.09
N LEU A 56 6.11 -5.07 -8.49
CA LEU A 56 6.22 -4.54 -7.12
C LEU A 56 5.79 -5.52 -6.02
N LEU A 57 5.12 -6.61 -6.41
CA LEU A 57 4.74 -7.69 -5.50
C LEU A 57 5.83 -8.77 -5.52
N PRO A 58 6.15 -9.37 -4.35
CA PRO A 58 7.12 -10.46 -4.26
C PRO A 58 6.68 -11.71 -5.06
#